data_AF-A0A1F9FHR6-F1
#
_entry.id   AF-A0A1F9FHR6-F1
#
_cell.length_a   1.000
_cell.length_b   1.000
_cell.length_c   1.000
_cell.angle_alpha   90.00
_cell.angle_beta   90.00
_cell.angle_gamma   90.00
#
_symmetry.space_group_name_H-M   'P 1'
#
loop_
_entity.id
_entity.type
_entity.pdbx_description
1 polymer ?
#
loop_
_entity_poly.entity_id
_entity_poly.type
_entity_poly.pdbx_seq_one_letter_code
_entity_poly.pdbx_strand_id
1 'polypeptide(L)' 'MHWVKIKIRMLEQGIYTQKALAEKLGVNPSTVTRLLKGQRKSARLERQIGEILGITENGDNSAKK' A
#
# COMPACT_ATOMS: atom_id res chain seq x y z
N MET A 1 -2.89 -3.94 9.13
CA MET A 1 -2.45 -2.99 8.09
C MET A 1 -3.02 -1.58 8.35
N HIS A 2 -2.19 -0.57 8.61
CA HIS A 2 -2.66 0.82 8.77
C HIS A 2 -2.71 1.52 7.40
N TRP A 3 -3.92 1.71 6.85
CA TRP A 3 -4.14 2.35 5.53
C TRP A 3 -3.56 3.77 5.43
N VAL A 4 -3.47 4.48 6.55
CA VAL A 4 -2.82 5.80 6.62
C VAL A 4 -1.33 5.70 6.26
N LYS A 5 -0.62 4.68 6.79
CA LYS A 5 0.80 4.44 6.49
C LYS A 5 1.03 4.14 5.00
N ILE A 6 0.11 3.37 4.40
CA ILE A 6 0.11 3.09 2.95
C ILE A 6 0.00 4.40 2.15
N LYS A 7 -0.94 5.28 2.50
CA LYS A 7 -1.11 6.57 1.81
C LYS A 7 0.13 7.45 1.92
N ILE A 8 0.76 7.52 3.09
CA ILE A 8 1.99 8.31 3.30
C ILE A 8 3.12 7.77 2.42
N ARG A 9 3.35 6.45 2.43
CA ARG A 9 4.40 5.81 1.61
C ARG A 9 4.14 5.93 0.11
N MET A 10 2.88 5.86 -0.30
CA MET A 10 2.48 6.15 -1.67
C MET A 10 2.92 7.56 -2.09
N LEU A 11 2.74 8.57 -1.24
CA LEU A 11 3.20 9.93 -1.53
C LEU A 11 4.73 10.05 -1.56
N GLU A 12 5.43 9.45 -0.59
CA GLU A 12 6.91 9.43 -0.54
C GLU A 12 7.54 8.81 -1.79
N GLN A 13 6.92 7.77 -2.35
CA GLN A 13 7.40 7.07 -3.54
C GLN A 13 6.87 7.66 -4.87
N GLY A 14 6.15 8.77 -4.84
CA GLY A 14 5.57 9.38 -6.05
C GLY A 14 4.38 8.61 -6.66
N ILE A 15 3.77 7.70 -5.91
CA ILE A 15 2.56 6.98 -6.29
C ILE A 15 1.34 7.78 -5.82
N TYR A 16 1.01 8.85 -6.54
CA TYR A 16 -0.01 9.81 -6.09
C TYR A 16 -1.44 9.30 -6.16
N THR A 17 -1.71 8.18 -6.86
CA THR A 17 -3.07 7.70 -7.08
C THR A 17 -3.24 6.20 -6.84
N GLN A 18 -4.45 5.81 -6.43
CA GLN A 18 -4.84 4.41 -6.32
C GLN A 18 -4.76 3.68 -7.67
N LYS A 19 -4.95 4.41 -8.78
CA LYS A 19 -4.79 3.90 -10.15
C LYS A 19 -3.35 3.50 -10.43
N ALA A 20 -2.39 4.37 -10.11
CA ALA A 20 -0.97 4.07 -10.29
C ALA A 20 -0.51 2.87 -9.45
N LEU A 21 -1.03 2.73 -8.23
CA LEU A 21 -0.79 1.54 -7.40
C LEU A 21 -1.39 0.28 -8.04
N ALA A 22 -2.60 0.38 -8.59
CA ALA A 22 -3.27 -0.74 -9.26
C ALA A 22 -2.54 -1.19 -10.53
N GLU A 23 -2.01 -0.23 -11.31
CA GLU A 23 -1.17 -0.51 -12.49
C GLU A 23 0.11 -1.25 -12.11
N LYS A 24 0.81 -0.81 -11.04
CA LYS A 24 1.99 -1.53 -10.51
C LYS A 24 1.66 -2.94 -10.02
N LEU A 25 0.46 -3.15 -9.49
CA LEU A 25 -0.03 -4.44 -9.01
C LEU A 25 -0.63 -5.33 -10.11
N GLY A 26 -0.86 -4.80 -11.31
CA GLY A 26 -1.54 -5.51 -12.39
C GLY A 26 -3.00 -5.85 -12.07
N VAL A 27 -3.69 -5.01 -11.30
CA VAL A 27 -5.10 -5.22 -10.89
C VAL A 27 -5.99 -4.06 -11.29
N ASN A 28 -7.31 -4.28 -11.26
CA ASN A 28 -8.27 -3.22 -11.50
C ASN A 28 -8.21 -2.17 -10.35
N PRO A 29 -8.21 -0.85 -10.65
CA PRO A 29 -8.22 0.21 -9.64
C PRO A 29 -9.32 0.06 -8.57
N SER A 30 -10.51 -0.42 -8.97
CA SER A 30 -11.61 -0.69 -8.03
C SER A 30 -11.26 -1.73 -6.97
N THR A 31 -10.36 -2.67 -7.29
CA THR A 31 -9.87 -3.69 -6.34
C THR A 31 -9.01 -3.02 -5.26
N VAL A 32 -8.10 -2.14 -5.67
CA VAL A 32 -7.27 -1.36 -4.72
C VAL A 32 -8.15 -0.44 -3.88
N THR A 33 -9.12 0.26 -4.48
CA THR A 33 -10.05 1.12 -3.73
C THR A 33 -10.82 0.34 -2.67
N ARG A 34 -11.40 -0.81 -3.02
CA ARG A 34 -12.13 -1.65 -2.07
C ARG A 34 -11.23 -2.20 -0.97
N LEU A 35 -9.99 -2.53 -1.29
CA LEU A 35 -8.99 -2.97 -0.32
C LEU A 35 -8.68 -1.84 0.68
N LEU A 36 -8.29 -0.67 0.18
CA LEU A 36 -7.96 0.52 1.00
C LEU A 36 -9.13 1.01 1.85
N LYS A 37 -10.37 0.80 1.41
CA LYS A 37 -11.60 1.10 2.18
C LYS A 37 -11.99 0.01 3.17
N GLY A 38 -11.25 -1.11 3.24
CA GLY A 38 -11.60 -2.26 4.08
C GLY A 38 -12.83 -3.06 3.60
N GLN A 39 -13.37 -2.74 2.43
CA GLN A 39 -14.52 -3.42 1.81
C GLN A 39 -14.13 -4.76 1.15
N ARG A 40 -12.82 -5.04 1.05
CA ARG A 40 -12.25 -6.29 0.59
C ARG A 40 -11.00 -6.60 1.42
N LYS A 41 -10.87 -7.83 1.91
CA LYS A 41 -9.64 -8.33 2.54
C LYS A 41 -8.92 -9.24 1.55
N SER A 42 -7.61 -9.06 1.41
CA SER A 42 -6.80 -9.91 0.54
C SER A 42 -5.36 -9.89 1.02
N ALA A 43 -4.99 -10.93 1.77
CA ALA A 43 -3.65 -11.08 2.32
C ALA A 43 -2.56 -11.00 1.24
N ARG A 44 -2.83 -11.54 0.04
CA ARG A 44 -1.91 -11.45 -1.11
C ARG A 44 -1.67 -10.00 -1.54
N LEU A 45 -2.74 -9.22 -1.71
CA LEU A 45 -2.60 -7.83 -2.16
C LEU A 45 -2.01 -6.94 -1.08
N GLU A 46 -2.36 -7.18 0.17
CA GLU A 46 -1.78 -6.49 1.32
C GLU A 46 -0.26 -6.73 1.36
N ARG A 47 0.19 -7.97 1.20
CA ARG A 47 1.62 -8.30 1.11
C ARG A 47 2.31 -7.61 -0.07
N GLN A 48 1.74 -7.68 -1.27
CA GLN A 48 2.33 -7.03 -2.46
C GLN A 48 2.42 -5.51 -2.30
N ILE A 49 1.41 -4.88 -1.70
CA ILE A 49 1.44 -3.44 -1.37
C ILE A 49 2.55 -3.15 -0.37
N GLY A 50 2.72 -4.00 0.64
CA GLY A 50 3.82 -3.92 1.60
C GLY A 50 5.19 -4.00 0.94
N GLU A 51 5.37 -4.94 0.00
CA GLU A 51 6.62 -5.11 -0.76
C GLU A 51 6.93 -3.89 -1.64
N ILE A 52 5.94 -3.37 -2.39
CA ILE A 52 6.10 -2.18 -3.24
C ILE A 52 6.44 -0.95 -2.39
N LEU A 53 5.70 -0.74 -1.31
CA LEU A 53 5.81 0.45 -0.48
C LEU A 53 6.89 0.35 0.61
N GLY A 54 7.61 -0.78 0.69
CA GLY A 54 8.56 -1.07 1.75
C GLY A 54 7.92 -0.94 3.14
N ILE A 55 6.67 -1.39 3.29
CA ILE A 55 5.94 -1.46 4.55
C ILE A 55 6.02 -2.91 5.02
N THR A 56 7.05 -3.22 5.80
CA THR A 56 7.11 -4.48 6.55
C THR A 56 6.23 -4.37 7.79
N GLU A 57 5.55 -5.46 8.17
CA GLU A 57 4.73 -5.52 9.39
C GLU A 57 5.54 -5.26 10.66
N ASN A 58 6.87 -5.34 10.58
CA ASN A 58 7.76 -4.94 11.66
C ASN A 58 8.20 -3.49 11.50
N GLY A 59 7.68 -2.66 12.41
CA GLY A 59 8.34 -1.53 13.05
C GLY A 59 9.22 -0.64 12.17
N ASP A 60 8.72 0.55 11.92
CA ASP A 60 9.58 1.73 11.75
C ASP A 60 10.58 1.78 12.91
N ASN A 61 11.83 1.41 12.66
CA ASN A 61 12.95 1.64 13.56
C ASN A 61 14.14 2.20 12.77
N SER A 62 13.85 3.11 11.85
CA SER A 62 14.86 3.95 11.20
C SER A 62 14.67 5.41 11.63
N ALA A 63 14.46 5.62 12.93
CA ALA A 63 14.70 6.90 13.58
C ALA A 63 15.83 6.68 14.59
N LYS A 64 17.08 6.76 14.13
CA LYS A 64 18.27 7.26 14.85
C LYS A 64 19.53 6.92 14.06
N LYS A 65 20.08 7.92 13.38
CA LYS A 65 21.53 8.10 13.31
C LYS A 65 21.81 9.58 13.50
#